data_AF-A0A1C5T5R2-F1
#
_entry.id   AF-A0A1C5T5R2-F1
#
_cell.length_a   1.000
_cell.length_b   1.000
_cell.length_c   1.000
_cell.angle_alpha   90.00
_cell.angle_beta   90.00
_cell.angle_gamma   90.00
#
_symmetry.space_group_name_H-M   'P 1'
#
loop_
_entity.id
_entity.type
_entity.pdbx_description
1 polymer ?
#
loop_
_entity_poly.entity_id
_entity_poly.type
_entity_poly.pdbx_seq_one_letter_code
_entity_poly.pdbx_strand_id
1 'polypeptide(L)' 'MLNNAWNTLLKCIWVACFDTHNFQEGKVYEVKNGRLIDGHGRKSCNTYDNVYDINDSFYARFKEVKE' A
#
# COMPACT_ATOMS: atom_id res chain seq x y z
N MET A 1 -16.72 0.47 18.82
CA MET A 1 -17.08 0.64 17.40
C MET A 1 -16.19 -0.30 16.61
N LEU A 2 -16.77 -1.22 15.84
CA LEU A 2 -15.98 -2.06 14.93
C LEU A 2 -15.49 -1.12 13.82
N ASN A 3 -14.29 -0.57 13.97
CA ASN A 3 -13.61 0.08 12.85
C ASN A 3 -13.40 -1.02 11.81
N ASN A 4 -14.21 -1.02 10.75
CA ASN A 4 -13.99 -1.90 9.60
C ASN A 4 -12.66 -1.49 8.99
N ALA A 5 -11.60 -2.13 9.44
CA ALA A 5 -10.26 -1.83 9.01
C ALA A 5 -10.16 -2.11 7.50
N TRP A 6 -9.61 -1.17 6.75
CA TRP A 6 -9.54 -1.26 5.29
C TRP A 6 -8.66 -2.46 4.88
N ASN A 7 -9.23 -3.37 4.08
CA ASN A 7 -8.55 -4.54 3.55
C ASN A 7 -8.71 -4.52 2.03
N THR A 8 -7.60 -4.54 1.30
CA THR A 8 -7.61 -4.47 -0.17
C THR A 8 -6.31 -5.00 -0.77
N LEU A 9 -6.30 -5.12 -2.10
CA LEU A 9 -5.11 -5.37 -2.91
C LEU A 9 -4.78 -4.13 -3.74
N LEU A 10 -3.52 -3.73 -3.71
CA LEU A 10 -3.01 -2.55 -4.39
C LEU A 10 -1.96 -2.94 -5.43
N LYS A 11 -2.19 -2.60 -6.69
CA LYS A 11 -1.17 -2.73 -7.74
C LYS A 11 -0.29 -1.47 -7.73
N CYS A 12 1.01 -1.65 -7.55
CA CYS A 12 1.99 -0.60 -7.74
C CYS A 12 2.04 -0.23 -9.23
N ILE A 13 1.85 1.05 -9.54
CA ILE A 13 1.85 1.57 -10.91
C ILE A 13 3.03 2.48 -11.21
N TRP A 14 3.75 2.92 -10.17
CA TRP A 14 4.92 3.77 -10.28
C TRP A 14 5.72 3.71 -8.98
N VAL A 15 7.05 3.73 -9.04
CA VAL A 15 7.94 3.83 -7.87
C VAL A 15 9.08 4.82 -8.12
N ALA A 16 9.40 5.65 -7.14
CA ALA A 16 10.57 6.52 -7.20
C ALA A 16 11.87 5.72 -7.02
N CYS A 17 12.96 6.18 -7.62
CA CYS A 17 14.26 5.49 -7.58
C CYS A 17 14.90 5.39 -6.19
N PHE A 18 14.44 6.17 -5.22
CA PHE A 18 14.94 6.20 -3.84
C PHE A 18 13.96 5.59 -2.83
N ASP A 19 13.00 4.78 -3.31
CA ASP A 19 12.16 3.99 -2.41
C ASP A 19 12.98 3.04 -1.53
N THR A 20 12.67 3.00 -0.24
CA THR A 20 13.32 2.13 0.76
C THR A 20 12.47 0.92 1.13
N HIS A 21 11.28 0.79 0.54
CA HIS A 21 10.29 -0.24 0.87
C HIS A 21 10.28 -1.40 -0.15
N ASN A 22 11.15 -1.33 -1.17
CA ASN A 22 11.30 -2.31 -2.24
C ASN A 22 10.00 -2.54 -3.03
N PHE A 23 9.23 -1.48 -3.24
CA PHE A 23 8.08 -1.52 -4.15
C PHE A 23 8.55 -1.73 -5.60
N GLN A 24 7.76 -2.48 -6.37
CA GLN A 24 8.05 -2.84 -7.75
C GLN A 24 6.83 -2.56 -8.62
N GLU A 25 7.01 -1.80 -9.69
CA GLU A 25 5.94 -1.51 -10.64
C GLU A 25 5.33 -2.81 -11.19
N GLY A 26 4.01 -2.85 -11.28
CA GLY A 26 3.26 -4.02 -11.73
C GLY A 26 2.96 -5.05 -10.63
N LYS A 27 3.68 -5.05 -9.50
CA LYS A 27 3.38 -5.97 -8.39
C LYS A 27 2.16 -5.54 -7.58
N VAL A 28 1.51 -6.54 -6.99
CA VAL A 28 0.37 -6.37 -6.09
C VAL A 28 0.83 -6.52 -4.65
N TYR A 29 0.34 -5.63 -3.80
CA TYR A 29 0.64 -5.55 -2.39
C TYR A 29 -0.66 -5.61 -1.59
N GLU A 30 -0.62 -6.25 -0.43
CA GLU A 30 -1.78 -6.39 0.44
C GLU A 30 -1.85 -5.21 1.42
N VAL A 31 -3.06 -4.71 1.64
CA VAL A 31 -3.40 -3.90 2.81
C VAL A 31 -4.23 -4.76 3.75
N LYS A 32 -3.73 -4.96 4.98
CA LYS A 32 -4.40 -5.75 6.02
C LYS A 32 -4.62 -4.90 7.25
N ASN A 33 -5.88 -4.77 7.66
CA ASN A 33 -6.31 -3.89 8.75
C ASN A 33 -5.74 -2.46 8.62
N GLY A 34 -5.83 -1.89 7.42
CA GLY A 34 -5.31 -0.56 7.09
C GLY A 34 -3.79 -0.47 6.96
N ARG A 35 -3.03 -1.56 7.14
CA ARG A 35 -1.56 -1.52 7.07
C ARG A 35 -1.07 -2.15 5.78
N LEU A 36 -0.31 -1.38 5.00
CA LEU A 36 0.33 -1.84 3.77
C LEU A 36 1.48 -2.79 4.10
N ILE A 37 1.55 -3.93 3.40
CA ILE A 37 2.70 -4.82 3.44
C ILE A 37 3.62 -4.45 2.28
N ASP A 38 4.85 -4.03 2.61
CA ASP A 38 5.82 -3.57 1.62
C ASP A 38 6.52 -4.70 0.85
N GLY A 39 7.41 -4.34 -0.08
CA GLY A 39 8.18 -5.30 -0.87
C GLY A 39 9.26 -6.06 -0.10
N HIS A 40 9.47 -5.73 1.17
CA HIS A 40 10.24 -6.53 2.12
C HIS A 40 9.36 -7.43 3.00
N GLY A 41 8.02 -7.39 2.83
CA GLY A 41 7.07 -8.10 3.67
C GLY A 41 6.78 -7.44 5.02
N ARG A 42 7.20 -6.17 5.20
CA ARG A 42 7.02 -5.43 6.46
C ARG A 42 5.72 -4.64 6.42
N LYS A 43 5.05 -4.57 7.57
CA LYS A 43 3.85 -3.75 7.72
C LYS A 43 4.23 -2.28 7.93
N SER A 44 3.51 -1.37 7.28
CA SER A 44 3.58 0.06 7.54
C SER A 44 3.33 0.36 9.02
N CYS A 45 3.98 1.39 9.55
CA CYS A 45 3.74 1.84 10.93
C CYS A 45 2.33 2.42 11.09
N ASN A 46 1.89 3.20 10.10
CA ASN A 46 0.58 3.83 10.08
C ASN A 46 -0.49 2.90 9.53
N THR A 47 -1.74 3.19 9.92
CA THR A 47 -2.96 2.64 9.32
C THR A 47 -3.54 3.67 8.34
N TYR A 48 -4.11 3.17 7.27
CA TYR A 48 -4.70 3.93 6.17
C TYR A 48 -6.13 3.45 5.94
N ASP A 49 -7.00 4.34 5.48
CA ASP A 49 -8.39 4.02 5.18
C ASP A 49 -8.68 3.98 3.67
N ASN A 50 -7.75 4.48 2.85
CA ASN A 50 -7.88 4.50 1.40
C ASN A 50 -6.51 4.59 0.68
N VAL A 51 -6.52 4.38 -0.64
CA VAL A 51 -5.31 4.38 -1.48
C VAL A 51 -4.64 5.76 -1.63
N TYR A 52 -5.39 6.86 -1.49
CA TYR A 52 -4.82 8.20 -1.59
C TYR A 52 -3.89 8.49 -0.41
N ASP A 53 -4.26 8.10 0.81
CA ASP A 53 -3.41 8.27 1.99
C ASP A 53 -2.08 7.51 1.86
N ILE A 54 -2.14 6.29 1.30
CA ILE A 54 -0.93 5.51 0.97
C ILE A 54 -0.10 6.24 -0.08
N ASN A 55 -0.73 6.69 -1.16
CA ASN A 55 -0.04 7.36 -2.26
C ASN A 55 0.70 8.62 -1.79
N ASP A 56 0.21 9.30 -0.75
CA ASP A 56 0.86 10.48 -0.17
C ASP A 56 1.92 10.14 0.90
N SER A 57 1.90 8.92 1.42
CA SER A 57 2.82 8.46 2.48
C SER A 57 4.08 7.77 1.97
N PHE A 58 4.07 7.29 0.73
CA PHE A 58 5.18 6.51 0.16
C PHE A 58 5.70 7.14 -1.12
N TYR A 59 6.95 6.83 -1.45
CA TYR A 59 7.55 7.17 -2.75
C TYR A 59 7.13 6.21 -3.87
N ALA A 60 5.86 5.79 -3.85
CA ALA A 60 5.25 4.89 -4.81
C ALA A 60 3.78 5.26 -5.00
N ARG A 61 3.23 4.94 -6.18
CA ARG A 61 1.82 5.13 -6.48
C ARG A 61 1.15 3.79 -6.74
N PHE A 62 -0.07 3.68 -6.24
CA PHE A 62 -0.85 2.47 -6.24
C PHE A 62 -2.26 2.74 -6.79
N LYS A 63 -2.87 1.68 -7.32
CA LYS A 63 -4.29 1.61 -7.64
C LYS A 63 -4.89 0.37 -7.01
N GLU A 64 -6.12 0.48 -6.51
CA GLU A 64 -6.88 -0.68 -6.06
C GLU A 64 -7.09 -1.65 -7.22
N VAL A 65 -6.87 -2.93 -6.93
CA VAL A 65 -7.29 -4.02 -7.82
C VAL A 65 -8.77 -4.23 -7.55
N LYS A 66 -9.62 -3.74 -8.45
CA LYS A 66 -11.04 -4.12 -8.44
C LYS A 66 -11.12 -5.60 -8.79
N GLU A 67 -11.88 -6.36 -8.01
CA GLU A 67 -12.35 -7.68 -8.44
C GLU A 67 -13.20 -7.56 -9.70
#